data_AF-A0A7S1XBN1-F1
#
_entry.id   AF-A0A7S1XBN1-F1
#
_cell.length_a   1.000
_cell.length_b   1.000
_cell.length_c   1.000
_cell.angle_alpha   90.00
_cell.angle_beta   90.00
_cell.angle_gamma   90.00
#
_symmetry.space_group_name_H-M   'P 1'
#
loop_
_entity.id
_entity.type
_entity.pdbx_description
1 polymer ?
#
loop_
_entity_poly.entity_id
_entity_poly.type
_entity_poly.pdbx_seq_one_letter_code
_entity_poly.pdbx_strand_id
1 'polypeptide(L)'
;QDSCVELGIELRRLPVLPQDEADKARPLTGQSAEARLREIQGAGDAAVVSVQLKHIARSLQVSQLTQPQQLLCGIGANNGHVHFMFVYKDPFSDEAFDDKISLSYKLPVREDT
;
A
#
# COMPACT_ATOMS: atom_id res chain seq x y z
N GLN A 1 -5.95 0.69 29.38
CA GLN A 1 -5.32 1.66 28.48
C GLN A 1 -4.40 0.85 27.59
N ASP A 2 -4.89 0.43 26.43
CA ASP A 2 -4.07 -0.30 25.47
C ASP A 2 -3.20 0.73 24.75
N SER A 3 -1.88 0.62 24.91
CA SER A 3 -0.93 1.46 24.21
C SER A 3 -1.03 1.16 22.72
N CYS A 4 -1.69 2.05 21.97
CA CYS A 4 -1.64 2.04 20.52
C CYS A 4 -0.21 2.45 20.11
N VAL A 5 0.59 1.48 19.65
CA VAL A 5 1.88 1.79 19.04
C VAL A 5 1.59 2.22 17.61
N GLU A 6 1.66 3.53 17.38
CA GLU A 6 1.54 4.09 16.03
C GLU A 6 2.90 3.98 15.34
N LEU A 7 3.00 3.10 14.35
CA LEU A 7 4.21 2.92 13.57
C LEU A 7 3.97 3.51 12.18
N GLY A 8 4.45 4.73 11.98
CA GLY A 8 4.38 5.44 10.70
C GLY A 8 5.70 5.34 9.96
N ILE A 9 5.66 4.90 8.70
CA ILE A 9 6.78 5.03 7.76
C ILE A 9 6.33 5.91 6.60
N GLU A 10 7.08 6.96 6.31
CA GLU A 10 6.89 7.75 5.11
C GLU A 10 7.84 7.26 4.02
N LEU A 11 7.27 6.80 2.91
CA LEU A 11 8.03 6.46 1.72
C LEU A 11 7.86 7.58 0.69
N ARG A 12 8.98 8.08 0.15
CA ARG A 12 9.00 9.19 -0.80
C ARG A 12 9.64 8.76 -2.12
N ARG A 13 9.25 9.43 -3.21
CA ARG A 13 9.77 9.21 -4.57
C ARG A 13 9.56 7.78 -5.08
N LEU A 14 8.54 7.10 -4.57
CA LEU A 14 8.09 5.85 -5.18
C LEU A 14 7.33 6.20 -6.47
N PRO A 15 7.67 5.59 -7.62
CA PRO A 15 6.89 5.74 -8.84
C PRO A 15 5.59 4.93 -8.71
N VAL A 16 4.66 5.45 -7.91
CA VAL A 16 3.36 4.79 -7.64
C VAL A 16 2.26 5.22 -8.59
N LEU A 17 2.46 6.34 -9.29
CA LEU A 17 1.54 6.86 -10.30
C LEU A 17 2.20 6.80 -11.68
N PRO A 18 1.42 6.56 -12.74
CA PRO A 18 1.82 6.87 -14.11
C PRO A 18 2.36 8.30 -14.20
N GLN A 19 3.39 8.53 -15.04
CA GLN A 19 4.13 9.79 -15.10
C GLN A 19 3.19 11.01 -15.33
N ASP A 20 2.19 10.83 -16.18
CA ASP A 20 1.16 11.82 -16.52
C ASP A 20 0.22 12.18 -15.36
N GLU A 21 -0.02 11.25 -14.44
CA GLU A 21 -0.74 11.51 -13.18
C GLU A 21 0.19 12.15 -12.14
N ALA A 22 1.46 11.71 -12.08
CA ALA A 22 2.46 12.25 -11.16
C ALA A 22 2.76 13.74 -11.43
N ASP A 23 2.80 14.15 -12.70
CA ASP A 23 3.05 15.54 -13.10
C ASP A 23 1.92 16.50 -12.69
N LYS A 24 0.72 15.98 -12.45
CA LYS A 24 -0.44 16.75 -11.94
C LYS A 24 -0.44 16.88 -10.42
N ALA A 25 0.39 16.10 -9.72
CA ALA A 25 0.40 16.07 -8.26
C ALA A 25 0.94 17.38 -7.68
N ARG A 26 0.21 17.94 -6.72
CA ARG A 26 0.65 19.13 -6.01
C ARG A 26 1.84 18.79 -5.09
N PRO A 27 2.97 19.52 -5.16
CA PRO A 27 4.07 19.31 -4.24
C PRO A 27 3.66 19.67 -2.81
N LEU A 28 3.99 18.78 -1.87
CA LEU A 28 3.73 18.97 -0.45
C LEU A 28 4.73 19.94 0.18
N THR A 29 4.24 20.80 1.07
CA THR A 29 5.01 21.87 1.72
C THR A 29 5.33 21.58 3.18
N GLY A 30 4.64 20.61 3.81
CA GLY A 30 4.89 20.21 5.18
C GLY A 30 6.35 19.79 5.43
N GLN A 31 6.94 20.25 6.54
CA GLN A 31 8.33 19.95 6.89
C GLN A 31 8.48 18.56 7.56
N SER A 32 7.51 18.13 8.36
CA SER A 32 7.46 16.78 8.95
C SER A 32 6.54 15.83 8.17
N ALA A 33 6.68 14.52 8.40
CA ALA A 33 5.83 13.49 7.79
C ALA A 33 4.36 13.69 8.17
N GLU A 34 4.11 14.01 9.44
CA GLU A 34 2.78 14.26 9.99
C GLU A 34 2.17 15.53 9.40
N ALA A 35 2.97 16.59 9.22
CA ALA A 35 2.52 17.83 8.59
C ALA A 35 2.11 17.59 7.13
N ARG A 36 2.89 16.80 6.39
CA ARG A 36 2.55 16.38 5.03
C ARG A 36 1.30 15.51 4.99
N LEU A 37 1.18 14.53 5.88
CA LEU A 37 -0.03 13.71 5.99
C LEU A 37 -1.28 14.56 6.21
N ARG A 38 -1.23 15.52 7.14
CA ARG A 38 -2.33 16.46 7.38
C ARG A 38 -2.62 17.35 6.17
N GLU A 39 -1.60 17.78 5.43
CA GLU A 39 -1.76 18.57 4.21
C GLU A 39 -2.51 17.77 3.13
N ILE A 40 -2.12 16.52 2.88
CA ILE A 40 -2.76 15.64 1.89
C ILE A 40 -4.20 15.30 2.34
N GLN A 41 -4.40 15.03 3.64
CA GLN A 41 -5.73 14.81 4.22
C GLN A 41 -6.64 16.03 4.04
N GLY A 42 -6.12 17.23 4.30
CA GLY A 42 -6.86 18.48 4.11
C GLY A 42 -7.19 18.80 2.65
N ALA A 43 -6.37 18.33 1.71
CA ALA A 43 -6.62 18.45 0.27
C ALA A 43 -7.64 17.43 -0.26
N GLY A 44 -7.97 16.39 0.52
CA GLY A 44 -8.81 15.28 0.05
C GLY A 44 -8.08 14.26 -0.82
N ASP A 45 -6.76 14.41 -0.97
CA ASP A 45 -5.91 13.52 -1.79
C ASP A 45 -5.42 12.29 -1.01
N ALA A 46 -5.88 12.12 0.24
CA ALA A 46 -5.53 10.98 1.09
C ALA A 46 -6.67 9.96 1.14
N ALA A 47 -6.33 8.70 0.90
CA ALA A 47 -7.19 7.57 1.22
C ALA A 47 -6.81 7.00 2.60
N VAL A 48 -7.80 6.85 3.48
CA VAL A 48 -7.62 6.28 4.83
C VAL A 48 -8.61 5.13 5.00
N VAL A 49 -8.12 4.00 5.47
CA VAL A 49 -8.95 2.82 5.75
C VAL A 49 -8.52 2.12 7.04
N SER A 50 -9.52 1.65 7.79
CA SER A 50 -9.32 0.83 8.98
C SER A 50 -9.33 -0.65 8.60
N VAL A 51 -8.31 -1.42 8.97
CA VAL A 51 -8.25 -2.87 8.73
C VAL A 51 -7.91 -3.62 10.01
N GLN A 52 -8.33 -4.88 10.12
CA GLN A 52 -7.91 -5.72 11.26
C GLN A 52 -6.42 -6.07 11.10
N LEU A 53 -5.60 -5.72 12.09
CA LEU A 53 -4.15 -5.92 12.07
C LEU A 53 -3.74 -7.37 11.74
N LYS A 54 -4.50 -8.37 12.22
CA LYS A 54 -4.24 -9.79 11.94
C LYS A 54 -4.23 -10.13 10.45
N HIS A 55 -4.98 -9.39 9.62
CA HIS A 55 -5.01 -9.60 8.17
C HIS A 55 -3.72 -9.10 7.51
N ILE A 56 -3.25 -7.92 7.89
CA ILE A 56 -1.96 -7.39 7.42
C ILE A 56 -0.81 -8.28 7.90
N ALA A 57 -0.79 -8.63 9.19
CA ALA A 57 0.24 -9.50 9.75
C ALA A 57 0.31 -10.86 9.03
N ARG A 58 -0.83 -11.49 8.76
CA ARG A 58 -0.88 -12.76 8.00
C ARG A 58 -0.39 -12.59 6.56
N SER A 59 -0.74 -11.48 5.91
CA SER A 59 -0.29 -11.15 4.55
C SER A 59 1.24 -11.03 4.48
N LEU A 60 1.84 -10.30 5.42
CA LEU A 60 3.30 -10.13 5.53
C LEU A 60 4.01 -11.43 5.96
N GLN A 61 3.41 -12.24 6.81
CA GLN A 61 3.98 -13.55 7.17
C GLN A 61 4.03 -14.49 5.95
N VAL A 62 2.97 -14.49 5.13
CA VAL A 62 2.94 -15.27 3.89
C VAL A 62 4.00 -14.79 2.90
N SER A 63 4.29 -13.48 2.84
CA SER A 63 5.35 -12.97 1.95
C SER A 63 6.74 -13.47 2.37
N GLN A 64 7.01 -13.64 3.66
CA GLN A 64 8.28 -14.22 4.13
C GLN A 64 8.45 -15.69 3.73
N LEU A 65 7.36 -16.45 3.70
CA LEU A 65 7.37 -17.89 3.37
C LEU A 65 7.40 -18.14 1.87
N THR A 66 6.61 -17.37 1.11
CA THR A 66 6.45 -17.56 -0.34
C THR A 66 7.48 -16.80 -1.16
N GLN A 67 8.18 -15.84 -0.55
CA GLN A 67 9.26 -15.05 -1.17
C GLN A 67 8.87 -14.47 -2.54
N PRO A 68 7.80 -13.66 -2.62
CA PRO A 68 7.44 -13.00 -3.87
C PRO A 68 8.57 -12.05 -4.30
N GLN A 69 8.77 -11.91 -5.60
CA GLN A 69 9.71 -10.95 -6.18
C GLN A 69 9.25 -9.51 -5.91
N GLN A 70 7.93 -9.28 -5.89
CA GLN A 70 7.31 -8.00 -5.55
C GLN A 70 6.06 -8.19 -4.70
N LEU A 71 5.83 -7.26 -3.76
CA LEU A 71 4.62 -7.15 -2.98
C LEU A 71 4.03 -5.76 -3.19
N LEU A 72 2.86 -5.69 -3.83
CA LEU A 72 2.12 -4.44 -4.02
C LEU A 72 0.92 -4.42 -3.07
N CYS A 73 0.62 -3.23 -2.55
CA CYS A 73 -0.52 -2.98 -1.68
C CYS A 73 -1.13 -1.63 -2.05
N GLY A 74 -2.47 -1.57 -2.11
CA GLY A 74 -3.19 -0.35 -2.40
C GLY A 74 -4.59 -0.35 -1.81
N ILE A 75 -5.19 0.83 -1.70
CA ILE A 75 -6.60 0.97 -1.30
C ILE A 75 -7.45 0.96 -2.57
N GLY A 76 -8.43 0.06 -2.61
CA GLY A 76 -9.36 -0.04 -3.75
C GLY A 76 -10.27 1.17 -3.86
N ALA A 77 -10.87 1.35 -5.05
CA ALA A 77 -11.81 2.44 -5.31
C ALA A 77 -12.89 2.54 -4.20
N ASN A 78 -13.26 3.77 -3.87
CA ASN A 78 -14.23 4.11 -2.80
C ASN A 78 -13.85 3.59 -1.41
N ASN A 79 -12.56 3.35 -1.13
CA ASN A 79 -12.07 2.89 0.17
C ASN A 79 -12.68 1.53 0.63
N GLY A 80 -13.22 0.73 -0.28
CA GLY A 80 -14.01 -0.45 0.09
C GLY A 80 -13.18 -1.68 0.50
N HIS A 81 -11.89 -1.73 0.14
CA HIS A 81 -10.99 -2.83 0.50
C HIS A 81 -9.52 -2.38 0.39
N VAL A 82 -8.62 -3.13 1.04
CA VAL A 82 -7.19 -3.07 0.75
C VAL A 82 -6.84 -4.23 -0.18
N HIS A 83 -6.21 -3.94 -1.32
CA HIS A 83 -5.79 -4.94 -2.29
C HIS A 83 -4.32 -5.28 -2.10
N PHE A 84 -4.01 -6.56 -1.94
CA PHE A 84 -2.64 -7.08 -1.94
C PHE A 84 -2.39 -7.89 -3.20
N MET A 85 -1.20 -7.71 -3.80
CA MET A 85 -0.75 -8.48 -4.96
C MET A 85 0.69 -8.93 -4.77
N PHE A 86 0.89 -10.24 -4.88
CA PHE A 86 2.17 -10.91 -4.77
C PHE A 86 2.57 -11.34 -6.17
N VAL A 87 3.72 -10.88 -6.66
CA VAL A 87 4.25 -11.25 -7.98
C VAL A 87 5.45 -12.15 -7.77
N TYR A 88 5.43 -13.33 -8.40
CA TYR A 88 6.47 -14.34 -8.28
C TYR A 88 7.28 -14.42 -9.57
N LYS A 89 8.59 -14.67 -9.45
CA LYS A 89 9.43 -14.93 -10.61
C LYS A 89 9.09 -16.30 -11.19
N ASP A 90 8.80 -16.36 -12.49
CA ASP A 90 8.74 -17.62 -13.22
C ASP A 90 10.16 -18.20 -13.33
N PRO A 91 10.43 -19.40 -12.76
CA PRO A 91 11.76 -20.01 -12.83
C PRO A 91 12.16 -20.43 -14.25
N PHE A 92 11.22 -20.48 -15.20
CA PHE A 92 11.46 -20.84 -16.59
C PHE A 92 11.57 -19.63 -17.52
N SER A 93 11.39 -18.42 -16.99
CA SER A 93 11.50 -17.16 -17.73
C SER A 93 12.77 -16.41 -17.31
N ASP A 94 13.53 -15.94 -18.29
CA ASP A 94 14.69 -15.06 -18.08
C ASP A 94 14.29 -13.58 -17.99
N GLU A 95 13.00 -13.26 -18.10
CA GLU A 95 12.51 -11.89 -17.92
C GLU A 95 12.65 -11.46 -16.45
N ALA A 96 13.12 -10.23 -16.24
CA ALA A 96 13.31 -9.66 -14.90
C ALA A 96 11.98 -9.47 -14.14
N PHE A 97 10.88 -9.34 -14.89
CA PHE A 97 9.52 -9.23 -14.38
C PHE A 97 8.62 -10.08 -15.28
N ASP A 98 7.97 -11.07 -14.69
CA ASP A 98 6.98 -11.88 -15.38
C ASP A 98 5.71 -11.91 -14.54
N ASP A 99 4.69 -11.17 -14.97
CA ASP A 99 3.40 -11.07 -14.27
C ASP A 99 2.52 -12.33 -14.44
N LYS A 100 3.05 -13.39 -15.08
CA LYS A 100 2.33 -14.66 -15.30
C LYS A 100 1.95 -15.37 -14.01
N ILE A 101 2.75 -15.24 -12.96
CA ILE A 101 2.50 -15.91 -11.68
C ILE A 101 2.26 -14.85 -10.59
N SER A 102 0.99 -14.60 -10.32
CA SER A 102 0.58 -13.67 -9.27
C SER A 102 -0.51 -14.24 -8.38
N LEU A 103 -0.52 -13.79 -7.12
CA LEU A 103 -1.58 -14.04 -6.16
C LEU A 103 -2.11 -12.69 -5.69
N SER A 104 -3.40 -12.45 -5.90
CA SER A 104 -4.07 -11.22 -5.49
C SER A 104 -5.27 -11.50 -4.61
N TYR A 105 -5.45 -10.73 -3.54
CA TYR A 105 -6.64 -10.81 -2.69
C TYR A 105 -6.97 -9.50 -2.01
N LYS A 106 -8.24 -9.39 -1.59
CA LYS A 106 -8.82 -8.18 -1.00
C LYS A 106 -9.02 -8.39 0.49
N LEU A 107 -8.48 -7.48 1.30
CA LEU A 107 -8.74 -7.40 2.72
C LEU A 107 -9.97 -6.52 2.99
N PRO A 108 -10.91 -6.97 3.83
CA PRO A 108 -12.06 -6.15 4.18
C PRO A 108 -11.62 -4.95 5.00
N VAL A 109 -12.14 -3.78 4.62
CA VAL A 109 -12.08 -2.58 5.45
C VAL A 109 -13.16 -2.68 6.52
N ARG A 110 -12.82 -2.23 7.73
CA ARG A 110 -13.79 -2.11 8.82
C ARG A 110 -14.61 -0.85 8.57
N GLU A 111 -15.92 -0.96 8.69
CA GLU A 111 -16.75 0.22 8.91
C GLU A 111 -16.39 0.77 10.29
N ASP A 112 -16.05 2.05 10.35
CA ASP A 112 -15.84 2.74 11.61
C ASP A 112 -17.19 2.81 12.33
N THR A 113 -17.37 1.99 13.37
CA THR A 113 -18.45 2.13 14.37
C THR A 113 -18.06 3.13 15.43
#